data_AF-A0A7S3W9J4-F1
#
_entry.id   AF-A0A7S3W9J4-F1
#
_cell.length_a   1.000
_cell.length_b   1.000
_cell.length_c   1.000
_cell.angle_alpha   90.00
_cell.angle_beta   90.00
_cell.angle_gamma   90.00
#
_symmetry.space_group_name_H-M   'P 1'
#
loop_
_entity.id
_entity.type
_entity.pdbx_description
1 polymer ?
#
loop_
_entity_poly.entity_id
_entity_poly.type
_entity_poly.pdbx_seq_one_letter_code
_entity_poly.pdbx_strand_id
1 'polypeptide(L)'
;ATLWFLTSEVRFVASGGCAEYGCSYYDTENDCQCNPSCREYYSCCDDYAAVCVNSEQDSCSPENCDSYDATRSCQCYAGCDLRNECCPDFKSVCQGEGGAA
;
A
#
# COMPACT_ATOMS: atom_id res chain seq x y z
N ALA A 1 2.54 50.42 -14.78
CA ALA A 1 2.71 49.15 -15.52
C ALA A 1 4.20 48.84 -15.47
N THR A 2 4.69 47.74 -14.91
CA THR A 2 4.08 46.43 -14.64
C THR A 2 4.82 45.80 -13.45
N LEU A 3 4.09 45.03 -12.65
CA LEU A 3 4.43 44.54 -11.32
C LEU A 3 5.71 43.69 -11.26
N TRP A 4 6.35 43.79 -10.10
CA TRP A 4 7.61 43.20 -9.72
C TRP A 4 7.51 41.68 -9.52
N PHE A 5 8.66 41.05 -9.72
CA PHE A 5 9.03 39.65 -9.53
C PHE A 5 8.40 38.89 -8.35
N LEU A 6 8.22 37.58 -8.57
CA LEU A 6 8.22 36.44 -7.64
C LEU A 6 7.03 36.28 -6.69
N THR A 7 6.17 35.31 -6.98
CA THR A 7 6.04 34.13 -6.09
C THR A 7 5.80 32.90 -6.95
N SER A 8 6.73 31.96 -6.79
CA SER A 8 6.66 30.51 -7.01
C SER A 8 5.41 29.94 -7.65
N GLU A 9 5.68 29.06 -8.62
CA GLU A 9 4.81 27.95 -9.01
C GLU A 9 4.04 27.47 -7.78
N VAL A 10 2.72 27.68 -7.80
CA VAL A 10 1.82 27.13 -6.78
C VAL A 10 1.90 25.62 -6.97
N ARG A 11 2.91 24.99 -6.36
CA ARG A 11 2.87 23.57 -6.12
C ARG A 11 1.74 23.40 -5.12
N PHE A 12 0.62 22.94 -5.65
CA PHE A 12 -0.46 22.37 -4.88
C PHE A 12 0.15 21.17 -4.15
N VAL A 13 0.81 21.43 -3.03
CA VAL A 13 1.18 20.39 -2.07
C VAL A 13 -0.18 19.98 -1.53
N ALA A 14 -0.71 18.84 -2.00
CA ALA A 14 -1.83 18.19 -1.35
C ALA A 14 -1.53 18.22 0.15
N SER A 15 -2.40 18.87 0.92
CA SER A 15 -2.15 19.14 2.33
C SER A 15 -2.37 17.86 3.12
N GLY A 16 -1.36 17.00 3.08
CA GLY A 16 -1.29 15.75 3.80
C GLY A 16 -0.82 14.60 2.91
N GLY A 17 -0.29 13.58 3.57
CA GLY A 17 0.25 12.38 2.98
C GLY A 17 0.01 11.20 3.90
N CYS A 18 0.35 10.01 3.45
CA CYS A 18 0.16 8.79 4.22
C CYS A 18 0.92 8.76 5.54
N ALA A 19 2.00 9.54 5.68
CA ALA A 19 2.66 9.73 6.96
C ALA A 19 1.74 10.34 8.03
N GLU A 20 0.77 11.15 7.63
CA GLU A 20 -0.22 11.79 8.51
C GLU A 20 -1.55 11.03 8.51
N TYR A 21 -2.04 10.61 7.33
CA TYR A 21 -3.33 9.95 7.16
C TYR A 21 -3.33 8.49 7.65
N GLY A 22 -2.18 7.83 7.65
CA GLY A 22 -2.05 6.40 7.93
C GLY A 22 -2.48 5.50 6.78
N CYS A 23 -2.11 4.22 6.87
CA CYS A 23 -2.29 3.23 5.81
C CYS A 23 -3.43 2.27 6.15
N SER A 24 -4.62 2.42 5.52
CA SER A 24 -5.66 1.38 5.57
C SER A 24 -6.84 1.66 4.66
N TYR A 25 -7.64 2.69 4.98
CA TYR A 25 -8.99 2.85 4.43
C TYR A 25 -9.11 4.04 3.49
N TYR A 26 -10.13 3.98 2.64
CA TYR A 26 -10.52 5.09 1.78
C TYR A 26 -11.17 6.18 2.62
N ASP A 27 -10.75 7.43 2.41
CA ASP A 27 -11.29 8.58 3.11
C ASP A 27 -11.53 9.71 2.11
N THR A 28 -12.79 10.11 1.96
CA THR A 28 -13.20 11.17 1.03
C THR A 28 -12.73 12.57 1.44
N GLU A 29 -12.37 12.76 2.71
CA GLU A 29 -11.89 14.05 3.21
C GLU A 29 -10.41 14.28 2.87
N ASN A 30 -9.68 13.22 2.49
CA ASN A 30 -8.27 13.33 2.09
C ASN A 30 -8.13 13.72 0.62
N ASP A 31 -7.21 14.64 0.34
CA ASP A 31 -6.88 15.11 -1.03
C ASP A 31 -6.29 13.98 -1.90
N CYS A 32 -5.70 12.97 -1.26
CA CYS A 32 -5.13 11.77 -1.86
C CYS A 32 -5.39 10.56 -0.94
N GLN A 33 -5.22 9.36 -1.48
CA GLN A 33 -5.59 8.11 -0.81
C GLN A 33 -4.37 7.32 -0.33
N CYS A 34 -4.53 6.64 0.80
CA CYS A 34 -3.50 5.80 1.42
C CYS A 34 -3.94 4.34 1.61
N ASN A 35 -5.01 3.95 0.90
CA ASN A 35 -5.48 2.57 0.84
C ASN A 35 -4.90 1.84 -0.38
N PRO A 36 -4.83 0.49 -0.37
CA PRO A 36 -4.27 -0.29 -1.47
C PRO A 36 -4.92 -0.04 -2.85
N SER A 37 -6.22 0.27 -2.88
CA SER A 37 -6.97 0.54 -4.11
C SER A 37 -6.59 1.87 -4.75
N CYS A 38 -5.88 2.77 -4.07
CA CYS A 38 -5.43 4.05 -4.65
C CYS A 38 -4.60 3.86 -5.92
N ARG A 39 -3.90 2.71 -6.06
CA ARG A 39 -3.09 2.37 -7.24
C ARG A 39 -3.94 2.09 -8.46
N GLU A 40 -5.11 1.49 -8.27
CA GLU A 40 -6.07 1.20 -9.35
C GLU A 40 -6.74 2.48 -9.86
N TYR A 41 -7.04 3.40 -8.93
CA TYR A 41 -7.72 4.67 -9.22
C TYR A 41 -6.76 5.85 -9.45
N TYR A 42 -5.45 5.63 -9.43
CA TYR A 42 -4.42 6.66 -9.54
C TYR A 42 -4.61 7.83 -8.57
N SER A 43 -5.09 7.53 -7.37
CA SER A 43 -5.41 8.51 -6.33
C SER A 43 -4.42 8.48 -5.15
N CYS A 44 -3.33 7.71 -5.23
CA CYS A 44 -2.38 7.57 -4.12
C CYS A 44 -1.71 8.90 -3.76
N CYS A 45 -1.46 9.11 -2.47
CA CYS A 45 -0.55 10.16 -2.03
C CYS A 45 0.88 9.90 -2.54
N ASP A 46 1.65 10.97 -2.73
CA ASP A 46 3.03 10.89 -3.23
C ASP A 46 3.94 10.03 -2.34
N ASP A 47 3.68 10.03 -1.03
CA ASP A 47 4.42 9.27 -0.03
C ASP A 47 3.85 7.86 0.22
N TYR A 48 2.78 7.46 -0.47
CA TYR A 48 2.13 6.15 -0.28
C TYR A 48 3.12 4.98 -0.42
N ALA A 49 3.94 4.99 -1.46
CA ALA A 49 4.93 3.94 -1.69
C ALA A 49 6.02 3.91 -0.61
N ALA A 50 6.39 5.07 -0.07
CA ALA A 50 7.44 5.15 0.96
C ALA A 50 6.91 4.82 2.37
N VAL A 51 5.62 5.07 2.62
CA VAL A 51 5.02 4.96 3.96
C VAL A 51 4.19 3.69 4.13
N CYS A 52 3.38 3.36 3.13
CA CYS A 52 2.39 2.28 3.21
C CYS A 52 2.79 1.01 2.48
N VAL A 53 3.69 1.09 1.50
CA VAL A 53 4.30 -0.09 0.91
C VAL A 53 5.53 -0.45 1.75
N ASN A 54 5.27 -0.90 2.98
CA ASN A 54 6.30 -1.43 3.84
C ASN A 54 6.58 -2.88 3.43
N SER A 55 7.85 -3.20 3.20
CA SER A 55 8.29 -4.55 2.82
C SER A 55 7.94 -5.62 3.87
N GLU A 56 7.67 -5.23 5.12
CA GLU A 56 7.15 -6.13 6.17
C GLU A 56 5.72 -6.62 5.87
N GLN A 57 4.89 -5.79 5.23
CA GLN A 57 3.57 -6.20 4.74
C GLN A 57 3.65 -6.99 3.42
N ASP A 58 4.83 -7.00 2.80
CA ASP A 58 5.13 -7.80 1.62
C ASP A 58 5.83 -9.13 1.94
N SER A 59 5.98 -9.46 3.22
CA SER A 59 6.64 -10.68 3.69
C SER A 59 5.73 -11.55 4.56
N CYS A 60 5.65 -12.83 4.24
CA CYS A 60 4.94 -13.82 5.03
C CYS A 60 5.72 -14.20 6.29
N SER A 61 4.97 -14.62 7.31
CA SER A 61 5.49 -15.27 8.49
C SER A 61 4.75 -16.59 8.72
N PRO A 62 5.32 -17.56 9.44
CA PRO A 62 4.61 -18.79 9.78
C PRO A 62 3.27 -18.58 10.51
N GLU A 63 3.06 -17.40 11.10
CA GLU A 63 1.85 -17.05 11.85
C GLU A 63 0.71 -16.49 10.97
N ASN A 64 0.99 -16.10 9.72
CA ASN A 64 0.01 -15.46 8.83
C ASN A 64 -0.31 -16.25 7.53
N CYS A 65 0.13 -17.50 7.45
CA CYS A 65 0.00 -18.35 6.25
C CYS A 65 -1.42 -18.81 5.90
N ASP A 66 -2.40 -18.57 6.77
CA ASP A 66 -3.78 -19.03 6.59
C ASP A 66 -4.81 -17.89 6.69
N SER A 67 -4.34 -16.64 6.78
CA SER A 67 -5.20 -15.47 6.97
C SER A 67 -5.15 -14.54 5.77
N TYR A 68 -6.33 -14.15 5.30
CA TYR A 68 -6.46 -13.03 4.37
C TYR A 68 -6.37 -11.72 5.15
N ASP A 69 -5.61 -10.76 4.64
CA ASP A 69 -5.49 -9.44 5.21
C ASP A 69 -5.60 -8.38 4.11
N ALA A 70 -6.76 -7.73 4.05
CA ALA A 70 -7.07 -6.70 3.05
C ALA A 70 -6.16 -5.46 3.14
N THR A 71 -5.46 -5.28 4.25
CA THR A 71 -4.55 -4.14 4.44
C THR A 71 -3.20 -4.37 3.77
N ARG A 72 -2.87 -5.63 3.45
CA ARG A 72 -1.59 -6.00 2.85
C ARG A 72 -1.59 -5.82 1.34
N SER A 73 -0.43 -5.45 0.82
CA SER A 73 -0.19 -5.31 -0.62
C SER A 73 -0.08 -6.64 -1.36
N CYS A 74 0.16 -7.73 -0.62
CA CYS A 74 0.12 -9.12 -1.08
C CYS A 74 -0.39 -10.03 0.05
N GLN A 75 -0.72 -11.26 -0.30
CA GLN A 75 -1.37 -12.23 0.55
C GLN A 75 -0.47 -13.43 0.84
N CYS A 76 -0.65 -13.99 2.04
CA CYS A 76 0.10 -15.15 2.53
C CYS A 76 -0.75 -16.41 2.68
N TYR A 77 -2.05 -16.35 2.37
CA TYR A 77 -2.94 -17.51 2.44
C TYR A 77 -2.86 -18.36 1.16
N ALA A 78 -3.10 -19.67 1.29
CA ALA A 78 -2.95 -20.64 0.19
C ALA A 78 -3.76 -20.35 -1.10
N GLY A 79 -4.79 -19.50 -1.04
CA GLY A 79 -5.58 -19.13 -2.22
C GLY A 79 -5.12 -17.87 -2.94
N CYS A 80 -4.00 -17.25 -2.53
CA CYS A 80 -3.46 -16.04 -3.17
C CYS A 80 -3.09 -16.24 -4.66
N ASP A 81 -2.75 -17.47 -5.06
CA ASP A 81 -2.36 -17.81 -6.43
C ASP A 81 -3.52 -17.60 -7.43
N LEU A 82 -4.78 -17.76 -6.98
CA LEU A 82 -5.96 -17.58 -7.82
C LEU A 82 -6.14 -16.14 -8.29
N ARG A 83 -5.60 -15.18 -7.52
CA ARG A 83 -5.72 -13.74 -7.75
C ARG A 83 -4.39 -13.08 -8.11
N ASN A 84 -3.32 -13.86 -8.27
CA ASN A 84 -1.94 -13.37 -8.47
C ASN A 84 -1.55 -12.29 -7.45
N GLU A 85 -1.99 -12.46 -6.20
CA GLU A 85 -1.74 -11.50 -5.12
C GLU A 85 -0.80 -12.10 -4.06
N CYS A 86 -0.13 -13.22 -4.32
CA CYS A 86 0.80 -13.84 -3.36
C CYS A 86 2.02 -12.96 -3.06
N CYS A 87 2.45 -12.96 -1.80
CA CYS A 87 3.72 -12.34 -1.43
C CYS A 87 4.91 -13.09 -2.05
N PRO A 88 6.01 -12.39 -2.37
CA PRO A 88 7.18 -13.00 -3.01
C PRO A 88 7.79 -14.18 -2.25
N ASP A 89 7.66 -14.19 -0.92
CA ASP A 89 8.20 -15.21 -0.01
C ASP A 89 7.15 -16.24 0.46
N PHE A 90 5.90 -16.17 -0.03
CA PHE A 90 4.82 -17.09 0.35
C PHE A 90 5.25 -18.56 0.21
N LYS A 91 5.84 -18.93 -0.93
CA LYS A 91 6.26 -20.32 -1.19
C LYS A 91 7.35 -20.79 -0.22
N SER A 92 8.31 -19.92 0.09
CA SER A 92 9.41 -20.25 1.00
C SER A 92 9.00 -20.29 2.48
N VAL A 93 7.98 -19.52 2.88
CA VAL A 93 7.57 -19.40 4.28
C VAL A 93 6.40 -20.33 4.61
N CYS A 94 5.35 -20.30 3.79
CA CYS A 94 4.09 -21.00 4.04
C CYS A 94 3.97 -22.34 3.32
N GLN A 95 4.70 -22.51 2.22
CA GLN A 95 4.65 -23.70 1.37
C GLN A 95 5.92 -24.57 1.48
N GLY A 96 6.64 -24.46 2.60
CA GLY A 96 7.68 -25.42 2.97
C GLY A 96 7.14 -26.86 2.99
N GLU A 97 8.04 -27.85 2.87
CA GLU A 97 7.81 -29.28 2.53
C GLU A 97 6.78 -30.09 3.39
N GLY A 98 5.89 -29.48 4.17
CA GLY A 98 4.91 -30.15 5.02
C GLY A 98 3.53 -29.49 5.17
N GLY A 99 3.15 -28.50 4.35
CA GLY A 99 1.90 -27.76 4.52
C GLY A 99 0.70 -28.28 3.72
N ALA A 100 0.20 -29.49 4.01
CA ALA A 100 -1.13 -29.93 3.62
C ALA A 100 -1.67 -30.95 4.63
N ALA A 101 -2.66 -30.56 5.44
CA ALA A 101 -3.58 -31.46 6.12
C ALA A 101 -4.96 -30.80 6.20
#